data_AF-A0A378RIP3-F1
#
_entry.id   AF-A0A378RIP3-F1
#
_cell.length_a   1.000
_cell.length_b   1.000
_cell.length_c   1.000
_cell.angle_alpha   90.00
_cell.angle_beta   90.00
_cell.angle_gamma   90.00
#
_symmetry.space_group_name_H-M   'P 1'
#
loop_
_entity.id
_entity.type
_entity.pdbx_description
1 polymer ?
#
loop_
_entity_poly.entity_id
_entity_poly.type
_entity_poly.pdbx_seq_one_letter_code
_entity_poly.pdbx_strand_id
1 'polypeptide(L)'
;MDKKETWIEGEILFYYDRETIEQLVLTNLKYAYVQVLGHVPYLFVFADHQHYISTELKGFEAMYQELSHQFHFDDTTFYAVCKTRVEDDKVKIWAKKMAQNYQLLEEYLNDGDLGYEVYTTPKQMISWDTTYEQLEASGVVEAYFTEYGSKYLRFKHAVRVEGVLIHQLEVYADHGSATLPVQEYFVSLYDETNTDKSYKQLRELWIDDAIDVEQYGYEREDQCYLQFGFAEGISASICYTYDAEHGYDDGSTSLHFYNKREYDSFLDNEAYEEVMELSEFLPFPSRLDLQVGYKDREEVKRIPPKIREVEGAKSGIWLDQATNKIGFVGLETALILDLDKIENFTFQNVLPAKGAGYADLIVHFKTKEYLYIFTADTYFFDQFAHPLELMTKKSVAIPEAYYNC
;
A
#
# COMPACT_ATOMS: atom_id res chain seq x y z
N MET A 1 4.80 28.02 36.66
CA MET A 1 4.67 26.57 36.42
C MET A 1 5.26 26.35 35.06
N ASP A 2 6.47 25.79 34.99
CA ASP A 2 7.07 25.44 33.71
C ASP A 2 6.23 24.34 33.07
N LYS A 3 5.70 24.64 31.88
CA LYS A 3 4.88 23.70 31.11
C LYS A 3 5.80 22.56 30.66
N LYS A 4 5.46 21.31 31.01
CA LYS A 4 6.14 20.12 30.48
C LYS A 4 5.92 20.06 28.96
N GLU A 5 6.96 19.68 28.24
CA GLU A 5 6.95 19.51 26.78
C GLU A 5 6.91 18.02 26.39
N THR A 6 7.16 17.12 27.34
CA THR A 6 6.91 15.68 27.19
C THR A 6 6.57 15.04 28.54
N TRP A 7 5.66 14.06 28.53
CA TRP A 7 5.24 13.32 29.72
C TRP A 7 4.54 12.00 29.33
N ILE A 8 4.40 11.09 30.28
CA ILE A 8 3.61 9.86 30.17
C ILE A 8 2.37 10.00 31.05
N GLU A 9 1.21 9.57 30.54
CA GLU A 9 -0.04 9.44 31.28
C GLU A 9 -0.69 8.09 30.96
N GLY A 10 -0.63 7.16 31.91
CA GLY A 10 -1.06 5.77 31.67
C GLY A 10 -0.15 5.09 30.64
N GLU A 11 -0.75 4.53 29.58
CA GLU A 11 -0.04 3.85 28.49
C GLU A 11 0.23 4.79 27.30
N ILE A 12 0.10 6.10 27.48
CA ILE A 12 0.26 7.08 26.40
C ILE A 12 1.41 8.04 26.74
N LEU A 13 2.36 8.15 25.81
CA LEU A 13 3.39 9.18 25.82
C LEU A 13 2.92 10.37 24.99
N PHE A 14 3.07 11.55 25.57
CA PHE A 14 2.80 12.82 24.92
C PHE A 14 4.09 13.62 24.76
N TYR A 15 4.26 14.27 23.61
CA TYR A 15 5.38 15.19 23.39
C TYR A 15 5.01 16.30 22.41
N TYR A 16 5.69 17.43 22.53
CA TYR A 16 5.59 18.51 21.56
C TYR A 16 6.49 18.21 20.36
N ASP A 17 5.91 18.21 19.17
CA ASP A 17 6.63 18.35 17.91
C ASP A 17 6.19 19.66 17.25
N ARG A 18 7.15 20.57 17.08
CA ARG A 18 6.90 21.95 16.61
C ARG A 18 5.81 22.65 17.46
N GLU A 19 4.60 22.76 16.93
CA GLU A 19 3.45 23.43 17.57
C GLU A 19 2.30 22.46 17.90
N THR A 20 2.45 21.16 17.58
CA THR A 20 1.45 20.12 17.85
C THR A 20 1.86 19.24 19.01
N ILE A 21 0.87 18.62 19.65
CA ILE A 21 1.10 17.57 20.65
C ILE A 21 0.90 16.25 19.91
N GLU A 22 1.97 15.47 19.85
CA GLU A 22 1.95 14.12 19.34
C GLU A 22 1.69 13.12 20.47
N GLN A 23 1.15 11.98 20.09
CA GLN A 23 0.73 10.91 21.00
C GLN A 23 1.30 9.58 20.54
N LEU A 24 1.72 8.76 21.49
CA LEU A 24 2.25 7.42 21.24
C LEU A 24 1.66 6.45 22.26
N VAL A 25 1.02 5.38 21.79
CA VAL A 25 0.55 4.28 22.65
C VAL A 25 1.71 3.31 22.93
N LEU A 26 2.15 3.24 24.18
CA LEU A 26 3.36 2.53 24.60
C LEU A 26 3.28 1.02 24.38
N THR A 27 2.10 0.42 24.43
CA THR A 27 1.92 -1.01 24.17
C THR A 27 2.25 -1.43 22.73
N ASN A 28 2.18 -0.47 21.79
CA ASN A 28 2.42 -0.69 20.37
C ASN A 28 3.90 -0.52 19.99
N LEU A 29 4.75 -0.06 20.93
CA LEU A 29 6.18 0.14 20.71
C LEU A 29 6.85 -1.14 20.20
N LYS A 30 7.57 -1.03 19.07
CA LYS A 30 8.28 -2.15 18.43
C LYS A 30 9.79 -2.06 18.63
N TYR A 31 10.38 -0.88 18.45
CA TYR A 31 11.82 -0.68 18.64
C TYR A 31 12.14 0.78 18.94
N ALA A 32 13.32 0.99 19.54
CA ALA A 32 13.82 2.29 19.93
C ALA A 32 15.30 2.44 19.56
N TYR A 33 15.63 3.65 19.12
CA TYR A 33 16.97 4.08 18.74
C TYR A 33 17.30 5.41 19.42
N VAL A 34 18.59 5.65 19.59
CA VAL A 34 19.11 7.02 19.71
C VAL A 34 19.63 7.44 18.34
N GLN A 35 19.27 8.64 17.90
CA GLN A 35 19.74 9.20 16.63
C GLN A 35 20.10 10.67 16.78
N VAL A 36 21.21 11.09 16.19
CA VAL A 36 21.64 12.50 16.19
C VAL A 36 21.27 13.15 14.86
N LEU A 37 20.46 14.20 14.92
CA LEU A 37 20.03 14.99 13.75
C LEU A 37 20.27 16.48 14.03
N GLY A 38 21.04 17.16 13.17
CA GLY A 38 21.39 18.56 13.37
C GLY A 38 22.12 18.81 14.69
N HIS A 39 22.99 17.87 15.10
CA HIS A 39 23.70 17.84 16.38
C HIS A 39 22.82 17.74 17.63
N VAL A 40 21.53 17.45 17.46
CA VAL A 40 20.58 17.21 18.55
C VAL A 40 20.30 15.71 18.62
N PRO A 41 20.52 15.07 19.78
CA PRO A 41 20.08 13.69 19.99
C PRO A 41 18.56 13.61 20.12
N TYR A 42 17.97 12.59 19.50
CA TYR A 42 16.57 12.22 19.57
C TYR A 42 16.45 10.80 20.09
N LEU A 43 15.43 10.56 20.90
CA LEU A 43 14.86 9.23 21.07
C LEU A 43 13.96 8.97 19.86
N PHE A 44 14.42 8.13 18.95
CA PHE A 44 13.61 7.61 17.87
C PHE A 44 12.87 6.37 18.36
N VAL A 45 11.56 6.33 18.17
CA VAL A 45 10.74 5.16 18.48
C VAL A 45 9.78 4.85 17.35
N PHE A 46 9.57 3.55 17.11
CA PHE A 46 8.57 3.08 16.18
C PHE A 46 7.50 2.28 16.92
N ALA A 47 6.25 2.62 16.67
CA ALA A 47 5.09 1.85 17.08
C ALA A 47 4.22 1.53 15.87
N ASP A 48 3.30 2.44 15.54
CA ASP A 48 2.49 2.40 14.32
C ASP A 48 3.07 3.30 13.23
N HIS A 49 3.79 4.36 13.64
CA HIS A 49 4.58 5.23 12.78
C HIS A 49 5.87 5.67 13.49
N GLN A 50 6.70 6.45 12.79
CA GLN A 50 7.97 6.95 13.30
C GLN A 50 7.75 8.17 14.20
N HIS A 51 8.35 8.17 15.38
CA HIS A 51 8.39 9.32 16.28
C HIS A 51 9.83 9.72 16.58
N TYR A 52 10.12 11.02 16.52
CA TYR A 52 11.40 11.61 16.89
C TYR A 52 11.20 12.54 18.08
N ILE A 53 11.60 12.10 19.26
CA ILE A 53 11.42 12.85 20.50
C ILE A 53 12.74 13.51 20.88
N SER A 54 12.82 14.83 20.79
CA SER A 54 14.06 15.57 21.08
C SER A 54 14.45 15.45 22.55
N THR A 55 15.74 15.19 22.80
CA THR A 55 16.32 15.20 24.16
C THR A 55 16.30 16.58 24.82
N GLU A 56 16.03 17.64 24.05
CA GLU A 56 15.98 19.03 24.54
C GLU A 56 14.60 19.42 25.11
N LEU A 57 13.58 18.58 24.94
CA LEU A 57 12.24 18.84 25.48
C LEU A 57 12.23 18.86 27.01
N LYS A 58 11.54 19.85 27.59
CA LYS A 58 11.34 19.92 29.04
C LYS A 58 10.53 18.73 29.55
N GLY A 59 11.17 17.92 30.40
CA GLY A 59 10.58 16.70 30.96
C GLY A 59 11.13 15.42 30.33
N PHE A 60 11.99 15.52 29.32
CA PHE A 60 12.57 14.36 28.63
C PHE A 60 13.24 13.38 29.57
N GLU A 61 14.12 13.84 30.47
CA GLU A 61 14.86 12.95 31.38
C GLU A 61 13.93 12.08 32.25
N ALA A 62 12.86 12.67 32.78
CA ALA A 62 11.91 11.92 33.61
C ALA A 62 11.10 10.91 32.77
N MET A 63 10.68 11.31 31.57
CA MET A 63 10.00 10.44 30.61
C MET A 63 10.91 9.28 30.17
N TYR A 64 12.16 9.57 29.82
CA TYR A 64 13.13 8.59 29.38
C TYR A 64 13.43 7.56 30.48
N GLN A 65 13.60 8.00 31.73
CA GLN A 65 13.80 7.10 32.86
C GLN A 65 12.61 6.15 33.08
N GLU A 66 11.39 6.65 32.90
CA GLU A 66 10.17 5.83 32.97
C GLU A 66 10.12 4.79 31.85
N LEU A 67 10.40 5.19 30.60
CA LEU A 67 10.49 4.27 29.47
C LEU A 67 11.60 3.24 29.65
N SER A 68 12.80 3.67 30.02
CA SER A 68 13.94 2.78 30.22
C SER A 68 13.67 1.77 31.34
N HIS A 69 13.04 2.20 32.44
CA HIS A 69 12.63 1.29 33.50
C HIS A 69 11.58 0.27 33.02
N GLN A 70 10.61 0.69 32.21
CA GLN A 70 9.54 -0.17 31.70
C GLN A 70 10.03 -1.17 30.64
N PHE A 71 10.87 -0.72 29.70
CA PHE A 71 11.26 -1.49 28.52
C PHE A 71 12.69 -2.05 28.60
N HIS A 72 13.49 -1.62 29.59
CA HIS A 72 14.90 -1.98 29.76
C HIS A 72 15.76 -1.51 28.57
N PHE A 73 15.72 -0.21 28.28
CA PHE A 73 16.58 0.38 27.25
C PHE A 73 18.06 0.28 27.61
N ASP A 74 18.94 0.20 26.61
CA ASP A 74 20.38 0.32 26.82
C ASP A 74 20.77 1.78 27.10
N ASP A 75 20.60 2.18 28.36
CA ASP A 75 20.96 3.50 28.87
C ASP A 75 22.42 3.85 28.62
N THR A 76 23.32 2.85 28.72
CA THR A 76 24.76 3.08 28.56
C THR A 76 25.07 3.57 27.16
N THR A 77 24.49 2.90 26.16
CA THR A 77 24.61 3.28 24.76
C THR A 77 23.90 4.60 24.48
N PHE A 78 22.67 4.79 24.98
CA PHE A 78 21.91 6.02 24.79
C PHE A 78 22.68 7.27 25.25
N TYR A 79 23.15 7.27 26.50
CA TYR A 79 23.86 8.42 27.06
C TYR A 79 25.25 8.61 26.45
N ALA A 80 25.91 7.54 25.98
CA ALA A 80 27.16 7.64 25.25
C ALA A 80 26.97 8.42 23.93
N VAL A 81 25.96 8.07 23.13
CA VAL A 81 25.63 8.77 21.87
C VAL A 81 25.20 10.22 22.13
N CYS A 82 24.34 10.44 23.13
CA CYS A 82 23.91 11.79 23.51
C CYS A 82 25.07 12.72 23.93
N LYS A 83 26.16 12.14 24.45
CA LYS A 83 27.36 12.85 24.86
C LYS A 83 28.30 13.15 23.70
N THR A 84 28.47 12.22 22.75
CA THR A 84 29.34 12.42 21.58
C THR A 84 28.72 13.37 20.58
N ARG A 85 27.40 13.28 20.35
CA ARG A 85 26.64 14.09 19.38
C ARG A 85 27.29 14.10 17.98
N VAL A 86 27.86 12.97 17.58
CA VAL A 86 28.38 12.82 16.23
C VAL A 86 27.18 12.82 15.29
N GLU A 87 27.25 13.64 14.24
CA GLU A 87 26.15 13.75 13.27
C GLU A 87 25.92 12.40 12.60
N ASP A 88 24.65 12.08 12.35
CA ASP A 88 24.20 10.84 11.73
C ASP A 88 24.48 9.56 12.55
N ASP A 89 25.00 9.67 13.79
CA ASP A 89 25.07 8.55 14.72
C ASP A 89 23.65 8.02 14.97
N LYS A 90 23.44 6.75 14.70
CA LYS A 90 22.20 6.02 14.95
C LYS A 90 22.51 4.67 15.56
N VAL A 91 21.92 4.39 16.73
CA VAL A 91 22.16 3.12 17.44
C VAL A 91 20.87 2.61 18.07
N LYS A 92 20.57 1.33 17.81
CA LYS A 92 19.43 0.63 18.43
C LYS A 92 19.69 0.45 19.92
N ILE A 93 18.78 0.93 20.76
CA ILE A 93 18.90 0.80 22.22
C ILE A 93 17.92 -0.23 22.78
N TRP A 94 16.92 -0.63 22.00
CA TRP A 94 15.93 -1.60 22.38
C TRP A 94 15.11 -2.10 21.18
N ALA A 95 14.66 -3.35 21.24
CA ALA A 95 13.65 -3.91 20.36
C ALA A 95 12.75 -4.86 21.14
N LYS A 96 11.45 -4.85 20.82
CA LYS A 96 10.45 -5.75 21.37
C LYS A 96 10.74 -7.16 20.86
N LYS A 97 10.88 -8.11 21.79
CA LYS A 97 11.01 -9.52 21.42
C LYS A 97 9.64 -10.08 21.07
N MET A 98 9.51 -10.55 19.83
CA MET A 98 8.32 -11.23 19.36
C MET A 98 8.54 -12.74 19.44
N ALA A 99 7.46 -13.48 19.72
CA ALA A 99 7.51 -14.93 19.63
C ALA A 99 7.55 -15.35 18.16
N GLN A 100 8.19 -16.48 17.88
CA GLN A 100 8.18 -17.04 16.54
C GLN A 100 6.74 -17.28 16.09
N ASN A 101 6.39 -16.78 14.90
CA ASN A 101 5.02 -16.78 14.39
C ASN A 101 4.85 -17.55 13.07
N TYR A 102 5.82 -18.38 12.70
CA TYR A 102 5.70 -19.29 11.56
C TYR A 102 6.40 -20.62 11.81
N GLN A 103 6.06 -21.61 11.00
CA GLN A 103 6.71 -22.91 10.96
C GLN A 103 6.88 -23.34 9.50
N LEU A 104 8.08 -23.84 9.15
CA LEU A 104 8.30 -24.51 7.87
C LEU A 104 7.79 -25.95 7.93
N LEU A 105 7.15 -26.39 6.86
CA LEU A 105 6.58 -27.73 6.71
C LEU A 105 7.40 -28.52 5.68
N GLU A 106 7.58 -29.81 5.93
CA GLU A 106 8.31 -30.71 5.00
C GLU A 106 7.51 -31.01 3.72
N GLU A 107 6.19 -30.97 3.81
CA GLU A 107 5.28 -31.25 2.71
C GLU A 107 4.70 -29.95 2.16
N TYR A 108 4.56 -29.87 0.83
CA TYR A 108 3.83 -28.82 0.14
C TYR A 108 2.33 -29.19 0.05
N LEU A 109 1.48 -28.19 -0.20
CA LEU A 109 0.07 -28.43 -0.53
C LEU A 109 -0.01 -29.03 -1.93
N ASN A 110 -0.75 -30.11 -2.11
CA ASN A 110 -0.96 -30.69 -3.45
C ASN A 110 -1.86 -29.81 -4.33
N ASP A 111 -2.58 -28.88 -3.71
CA ASP A 111 -3.58 -27.98 -4.28
C ASP A 111 -3.34 -26.51 -3.89
N GLY A 112 -2.07 -26.13 -3.63
CA GLY A 112 -1.67 -24.75 -3.32
C GLY A 112 -2.07 -23.74 -4.40
N ASP A 113 -2.14 -24.22 -5.65
CA ASP A 113 -2.65 -23.43 -6.78
C ASP A 113 -4.14 -23.08 -6.61
N LEU A 114 -4.94 -23.87 -5.91
CA LEU A 114 -6.38 -23.60 -5.76
C LEU A 114 -6.67 -22.66 -4.59
N GLY A 115 -5.80 -22.61 -3.59
CA GLY A 115 -6.04 -21.88 -2.36
C GLY A 115 -5.01 -22.12 -1.26
N TYR A 116 -5.41 -21.79 -0.04
CA TYR A 116 -4.62 -21.95 1.18
C TYR A 116 -5.43 -22.63 2.28
N GLU A 117 -4.74 -23.35 3.17
CA GLU A 117 -5.38 -24.11 4.24
C GLU A 117 -5.37 -23.33 5.56
N VAL A 118 -6.55 -23.01 6.07
CA VAL A 118 -6.72 -22.42 7.41
C VAL A 118 -6.87 -23.54 8.44
N TYR A 119 -6.06 -23.50 9.49
CA TYR A 119 -5.99 -24.54 10.54
C TYR A 119 -7.11 -24.38 11.58
N THR A 120 -8.36 -24.32 11.10
CA THR A 120 -9.58 -24.47 11.90
C THR A 120 -9.76 -25.93 12.34
N THR A 121 -10.80 -26.22 13.14
CA THR A 121 -11.20 -27.59 13.49
C THR A 121 -12.63 -27.86 13.03
N PRO A 122 -12.85 -28.63 11.94
CA PRO A 122 -11.84 -29.22 11.04
C PRO A 122 -11.13 -28.16 10.19
N LYS A 123 -9.96 -28.50 9.63
CA LYS A 123 -9.21 -27.60 8.73
C LYS A 123 -10.06 -27.22 7.52
N GLN A 124 -9.87 -26.01 7.03
CA GLN A 124 -10.64 -25.46 5.92
C GLN A 124 -9.72 -25.00 4.80
N MET A 125 -9.96 -25.48 3.58
CA MET A 125 -9.36 -24.93 2.37
C MET A 125 -10.15 -23.69 1.94
N ILE A 126 -9.46 -22.57 1.71
CA ILE A 126 -10.03 -21.32 1.19
C ILE A 126 -9.41 -21.04 -0.16
N SER A 127 -10.25 -20.78 -1.17
CA SER A 127 -9.77 -20.53 -2.53
C SER A 127 -9.15 -19.14 -2.66
N TRP A 128 -8.15 -19.00 -3.53
CA TRP A 128 -7.62 -17.69 -3.94
C TRP A 128 -8.69 -16.77 -4.57
N ASP A 129 -9.78 -17.33 -5.10
CA ASP A 129 -10.89 -16.59 -5.70
C ASP A 129 -11.90 -16.08 -4.64
N THR A 130 -11.64 -16.32 -3.35
CA THR A 130 -12.47 -15.81 -2.25
C THR A 130 -12.37 -14.29 -2.21
N THR A 131 -13.52 -13.61 -2.24
CA THR A 131 -13.59 -12.15 -2.21
C THR A 131 -13.34 -11.58 -0.83
N TYR A 132 -13.05 -10.27 -0.73
CA TYR A 132 -12.93 -9.59 0.57
C TYR A 132 -14.20 -9.78 1.43
N GLU A 133 -15.39 -9.62 0.84
CA GLU A 133 -16.67 -9.81 1.51
C GLU A 133 -16.86 -11.27 1.98
N GLN A 134 -16.54 -12.24 1.12
CA GLN A 134 -16.64 -13.66 1.46
C GLN A 134 -15.66 -14.06 2.56
N LEU A 135 -14.42 -13.53 2.51
CA LEU A 135 -13.41 -13.79 3.52
C LEU A 135 -13.85 -13.22 4.88
N GLU A 136 -14.37 -11.99 4.90
CA GLU A 136 -14.89 -11.40 6.14
C GLU A 136 -16.08 -12.19 6.70
N ALA A 137 -17.00 -12.64 5.84
CA ALA A 137 -18.16 -13.44 6.22
C ALA A 137 -17.82 -14.89 6.64
N SER A 138 -16.62 -15.38 6.31
CA SER A 138 -16.20 -16.77 6.57
C SER A 138 -16.10 -17.11 8.06
N GLY A 139 -15.93 -16.10 8.92
CA GLY A 139 -15.71 -16.27 10.37
C GLY A 139 -14.28 -16.63 10.76
N VAL A 140 -13.37 -16.92 9.81
CA VAL A 140 -11.98 -17.27 10.10
C VAL A 140 -11.06 -16.06 10.30
N VAL A 141 -11.53 -14.87 9.95
CA VAL A 141 -10.84 -13.59 10.16
C VAL A 141 -11.57 -12.72 11.19
N GLU A 142 -10.87 -11.77 11.78
CA GLU A 142 -11.42 -10.65 12.55
C GLU A 142 -11.05 -9.32 11.89
N ALA A 143 -12.01 -8.40 11.85
CA ALA A 143 -11.77 -7.04 11.35
C ALA A 143 -11.24 -6.15 12.47
N TYR A 144 -10.23 -5.33 12.16
CA TYR A 144 -9.76 -4.26 13.03
C TYR A 144 -9.44 -3.00 12.20
N PHE A 145 -9.32 -1.87 12.89
CA PHE A 145 -9.05 -0.58 12.28
C PHE A 145 -7.76 0.01 12.84
N THR A 146 -6.96 0.65 11.98
CA THR A 146 -5.81 1.44 12.42
C THR A 146 -6.26 2.78 12.99
N GLU A 147 -5.33 3.51 13.61
CA GLU A 147 -5.57 4.88 14.09
C GLU A 147 -6.05 5.82 12.97
N TYR A 148 -5.63 5.57 11.72
CA TYR A 148 -6.03 6.34 10.54
C TYR A 148 -7.39 5.92 9.96
N GLY A 149 -8.09 4.97 10.59
CA GLY A 149 -9.40 4.50 10.17
C GLY A 149 -9.36 3.44 9.06
N SER A 150 -8.18 3.00 8.62
CA SER A 150 -8.05 1.97 7.60
C SER A 150 -8.46 0.61 8.14
N LYS A 151 -9.21 -0.15 7.34
CA LYS A 151 -9.72 -1.47 7.71
C LYS A 151 -8.75 -2.59 7.31
N TYR A 152 -8.52 -3.51 8.23
CA TYR A 152 -7.73 -4.72 8.01
C TYR A 152 -8.51 -5.96 8.49
N LEU A 153 -8.21 -7.12 7.89
CA LEU A 153 -8.69 -8.42 8.32
C LEU A 153 -7.49 -9.26 8.77
N ARG A 154 -7.56 -9.85 9.96
CA ARG A 154 -6.53 -10.75 10.51
C ARG A 154 -7.09 -12.15 10.67
N PHE A 155 -6.35 -13.16 10.23
CA PHE A 155 -6.73 -14.56 10.44
C PHE A 155 -6.64 -14.94 11.92
N LYS A 156 -7.71 -15.55 12.45
CA LYS A 156 -7.79 -16.04 13.84
C LYS A 156 -7.02 -17.34 14.06
N HIS A 157 -6.74 -18.06 12.98
CA HIS A 157 -6.06 -19.35 12.98
C HIS A 157 -4.82 -19.28 12.10
N ALA A 158 -3.89 -20.21 12.29
CA ALA A 158 -2.74 -20.31 11.42
C ALA A 158 -3.17 -20.66 9.99
N VAL A 159 -2.49 -20.07 9.01
CA VAL A 159 -2.74 -20.24 7.59
C VAL A 159 -1.52 -20.91 6.97
N ARG A 160 -1.73 -22.04 6.30
CA ARG A 160 -0.70 -22.70 5.51
C ARG A 160 -0.79 -22.21 4.07
N VAL A 161 0.29 -21.60 3.61
CA VAL A 161 0.52 -21.25 2.20
C VAL A 161 1.80 -21.96 1.79
N GLU A 162 1.72 -22.79 0.76
CA GLU A 162 2.83 -23.65 0.33
C GLU A 162 3.43 -24.46 1.50
N GLY A 163 4.75 -24.37 1.67
CA GLY A 163 5.52 -25.02 2.74
C GLY A 163 5.59 -24.21 4.04
N VAL A 164 4.78 -23.16 4.24
CA VAL A 164 4.85 -22.29 5.42
C VAL A 164 3.52 -22.25 6.15
N LEU A 165 3.53 -22.53 7.45
CA LEU A 165 2.40 -22.29 8.36
C LEU A 165 2.61 -20.97 9.09
N ILE A 166 1.68 -20.04 8.95
CA ILE A 166 1.82 -18.64 9.36
C ILE A 166 0.76 -18.29 10.38
N HIS A 167 1.16 -17.65 11.48
CA HIS A 167 0.24 -17.05 12.44
C HIS A 167 0.06 -15.56 12.14
N GLN A 168 -1.16 -15.06 12.35
CA GLN A 168 -1.50 -13.64 12.18
C GLN A 168 -1.27 -13.12 10.75
N LEU A 169 -1.59 -13.93 9.74
CA LEU A 169 -1.67 -13.43 8.37
C LEU A 169 -2.76 -12.35 8.29
N GLU A 170 -2.51 -11.30 7.52
CA GLU A 170 -3.38 -10.13 7.42
C GLU A 170 -3.70 -9.77 5.97
N VAL A 171 -4.78 -9.01 5.81
CA VAL A 171 -5.27 -8.50 4.54
C VAL A 171 -5.69 -7.05 4.76
N TYR A 172 -5.28 -6.15 3.86
CA TYR A 172 -5.80 -4.80 3.80
C TYR A 172 -7.19 -4.83 3.14
N ALA A 173 -8.21 -4.28 3.80
CA ALA A 173 -9.61 -4.47 3.40
C ALA A 173 -10.37 -3.16 3.19
N ASP A 174 -9.63 -2.08 2.89
CA ASP A 174 -10.19 -0.76 2.54
C ASP A 174 -10.15 -0.54 1.01
N HIS A 175 -10.39 -1.61 0.25
CA HIS A 175 -10.42 -1.58 -1.21
C HIS A 175 -11.78 -1.11 -1.75
N GLY A 176 -11.77 -0.43 -2.90
CA GLY A 176 -12.97 0.11 -3.54
C GLY A 176 -14.00 -0.93 -4.00
N SER A 177 -13.64 -2.22 -4.05
CA SER A 177 -14.56 -3.31 -4.37
C SER A 177 -14.38 -4.50 -3.41
N ALA A 178 -15.33 -4.67 -2.50
CA ALA A 178 -15.38 -5.83 -1.60
C ALA A 178 -15.71 -7.15 -2.34
N THR A 179 -16.14 -7.06 -3.60
CA THR A 179 -16.54 -8.20 -4.44
C THR A 179 -15.38 -8.78 -5.25
N LEU A 180 -14.21 -8.14 -5.25
CA LEU A 180 -13.01 -8.69 -5.85
C LEU A 180 -12.37 -9.76 -4.96
N PRO A 181 -11.76 -10.81 -5.56
CA PRO A 181 -10.86 -11.71 -4.87
C PRO A 181 -9.75 -10.96 -4.13
N VAL A 182 -9.36 -11.44 -2.96
CA VAL A 182 -8.30 -10.80 -2.17
C VAL A 182 -6.99 -10.81 -2.97
N GLN A 183 -6.40 -9.63 -3.16
CA GLN A 183 -5.24 -9.44 -4.03
C GLN A 183 -3.92 -9.59 -3.27
N GLU A 184 -3.88 -9.24 -1.99
CA GLU A 184 -2.66 -9.24 -1.19
C GLU A 184 -2.92 -9.73 0.24
N TYR A 185 -1.99 -10.56 0.71
CA TYR A 185 -1.90 -11.04 2.09
C TYR A 185 -0.50 -10.70 2.60
N PHE A 186 -0.37 -10.25 3.83
CA PHE A 186 0.93 -9.86 4.38
C PHE A 186 1.07 -10.21 5.85
N VAL A 187 2.33 -10.32 6.30
CA VAL A 187 2.70 -10.57 7.69
C VAL A 187 4.17 -10.19 7.93
N SER A 188 4.49 -9.70 9.14
CA SER A 188 5.87 -9.64 9.63
C SER A 188 6.23 -10.95 10.31
N LEU A 189 7.20 -11.68 9.77
CA LEU A 189 7.65 -12.96 10.32
C LEU A 189 8.83 -12.78 11.27
N TYR A 190 8.72 -13.36 12.45
CA TYR A 190 9.75 -13.35 13.48
C TYR A 190 10.23 -14.78 13.70
N ASP A 191 11.53 -14.99 13.71
CA ASP A 191 12.12 -16.24 14.21
C ASP A 191 12.34 -16.15 15.74
N GLU A 192 12.78 -17.26 16.35
CA GLU A 192 13.05 -17.32 17.79
C GLU A 192 14.10 -16.30 18.28
N THR A 193 14.99 -15.85 17.39
CA THR A 193 16.05 -14.88 17.68
C THR A 193 15.72 -13.45 17.24
N ASN A 194 14.64 -13.26 16.48
CA ASN A 194 14.23 -11.97 15.89
C ASN A 194 15.37 -11.35 15.05
N THR A 195 15.89 -12.12 14.09
CA THR A 195 16.95 -11.71 13.16
C THR A 195 16.58 -12.09 11.73
N ASP A 196 17.51 -11.90 10.79
CA ASP A 196 17.38 -12.33 9.39
C ASP A 196 17.27 -13.86 9.17
N LYS A 197 17.13 -14.65 10.24
CA LYS A 197 16.98 -16.10 10.15
C LYS A 197 15.66 -16.47 9.48
N SER A 198 14.57 -15.74 9.72
CA SER A 198 13.31 -15.94 9.01
C SER A 198 13.43 -15.72 7.51
N TYR A 199 14.18 -14.69 7.10
CA TYR A 199 14.47 -14.42 5.70
C TYR A 199 15.26 -15.58 5.06
N LYS A 200 16.36 -15.99 5.71
CA LYS A 200 17.21 -17.09 5.22
C LYS A 200 16.44 -18.41 5.09
N GLN A 201 15.60 -18.72 6.07
CA GLN A 201 14.77 -19.92 6.06
C GLN A 201 13.75 -19.94 4.90
N LEU A 202 13.12 -18.81 4.59
CA LEU A 202 12.19 -18.71 3.45
C LEU A 202 12.93 -18.72 2.12
N ARG A 203 14.07 -18.05 2.04
CA ARG A 203 14.98 -18.10 0.88
C ARG A 203 15.36 -19.54 0.56
N GLU A 204 15.84 -20.30 1.55
CA GLU A 204 16.22 -21.71 1.40
C GLU A 204 15.03 -22.63 1.09
N LEU A 205 13.82 -22.28 1.54
CA LEU A 205 12.60 -23.03 1.22
C LEU A 205 12.25 -22.93 -0.28
N TRP A 206 12.36 -21.74 -0.87
CA TRP A 206 11.83 -21.47 -2.21
C TRP A 206 12.89 -21.34 -3.31
N ILE A 207 14.15 -21.11 -2.96
CA ILE A 207 15.27 -21.02 -3.90
C ILE A 207 16.36 -22.02 -3.50
N ASP A 208 16.76 -22.85 -4.46
CA ASP A 208 17.95 -23.70 -4.36
C ASP A 208 19.22 -22.82 -4.47
N ASP A 209 20.23 -23.10 -3.64
CA ASP A 209 21.51 -22.38 -3.62
C ASP A 209 22.26 -22.37 -4.97
N ALA A 210 21.92 -23.27 -5.90
CA ALA A 210 22.48 -23.28 -7.24
C ALA A 210 21.92 -22.20 -8.19
N ILE A 211 20.84 -21.49 -7.78
CA ILE A 211 20.15 -20.49 -8.60
C ILE A 211 20.77 -19.10 -8.39
N ASP A 212 20.84 -18.33 -9.47
CA ASP A 212 21.24 -16.93 -9.44
C ASP A 212 20.15 -16.05 -8.79
N VAL A 213 20.43 -15.56 -7.60
CA VAL A 213 19.54 -14.76 -6.75
C VAL A 213 19.14 -13.45 -7.44
N GLU A 214 19.99 -12.89 -8.30
CA GLU A 214 19.71 -11.63 -9.02
C GLU A 214 18.51 -11.74 -9.97
N GLN A 215 18.09 -12.96 -10.32
CA GLN A 215 16.89 -13.19 -11.13
C GLN A 215 15.58 -13.00 -10.35
N TYR A 216 15.64 -13.06 -9.01
CA TYR A 216 14.48 -13.01 -8.12
C TYR A 216 14.40 -11.69 -7.33
N GLY A 217 15.47 -10.89 -7.34
CA GLY A 217 15.54 -9.63 -6.61
C GLY A 217 16.97 -9.20 -6.33
N TYR A 218 17.24 -8.77 -5.10
CA TYR A 218 18.56 -8.33 -4.67
C TYR A 218 18.82 -8.65 -3.19
N GLU A 219 20.08 -8.89 -2.86
CA GLU A 219 20.55 -9.03 -1.48
C GLU A 219 21.68 -8.02 -1.27
N ARG A 220 21.38 -6.92 -0.58
CA ARG A 220 22.31 -5.82 -0.28
C ARG A 220 22.59 -5.77 1.22
N GLU A 221 23.67 -5.10 1.60
CA GLU A 221 24.05 -4.94 3.01
C GLU A 221 23.02 -4.16 3.84
N ASP A 222 22.24 -3.28 3.19
CA ASP A 222 21.18 -2.49 3.82
C ASP A 222 19.80 -3.17 3.79
N GLN A 223 19.55 -3.99 2.77
CA GLN A 223 18.26 -4.65 2.58
C GLN A 223 18.35 -5.85 1.62
N CYS A 224 17.63 -6.91 1.96
CA CYS A 224 17.40 -8.04 1.07
C CYS A 224 15.94 -8.08 0.64
N TYR A 225 15.70 -8.35 -0.64
CA TYR A 225 14.38 -8.46 -1.23
C TYR A 225 14.36 -9.53 -2.32
N LEU A 226 13.43 -10.47 -2.25
CA LEU A 226 13.21 -11.51 -3.27
C LEU A 226 11.73 -11.66 -3.58
N GLN A 227 11.42 -12.01 -4.82
CA GLN A 227 10.08 -12.30 -5.31
C GLN A 227 10.04 -13.67 -5.99
N PHE A 228 9.05 -14.48 -5.65
CA PHE A 228 8.90 -15.86 -6.09
C PHE A 228 7.57 -16.03 -6.82
N GLY A 229 7.59 -16.69 -7.97
CA GLY A 229 6.37 -17.14 -8.64
C GLY A 229 5.97 -18.52 -8.15
N PHE A 230 4.72 -18.67 -7.73
CA PHE A 230 4.06 -19.97 -7.58
C PHE A 230 3.19 -20.22 -8.81
N ALA A 231 2.32 -21.25 -8.80
CA ALA A 231 1.50 -21.51 -9.98
C ALA A 231 0.29 -20.57 -10.10
N GLU A 232 -0.25 -20.53 -11.32
CA GLU A 232 -1.52 -19.86 -11.67
C GLU A 232 -1.64 -18.41 -11.17
N GLY A 233 -0.60 -17.59 -11.33
CA GLY A 233 -0.65 -16.16 -11.01
C GLY A 233 -0.53 -15.84 -9.51
N ILE A 234 -0.22 -16.82 -8.67
CA ILE A 234 0.13 -16.58 -7.27
C ILE A 234 1.64 -16.32 -7.17
N SER A 235 2.04 -15.35 -6.34
CA SER A 235 3.44 -15.07 -6.09
C SER A 235 3.66 -14.64 -4.64
N ALA A 236 4.89 -14.73 -4.15
CA ALA A 236 5.28 -14.19 -2.85
C ALA A 236 6.43 -13.20 -3.00
N SER A 237 6.60 -12.32 -2.01
CA SER A 237 7.85 -11.58 -1.82
C SER A 237 8.27 -11.62 -0.35
N ILE A 238 9.59 -11.62 -0.13
CA ILE A 238 10.18 -11.46 1.20
C ILE A 238 11.12 -10.28 1.21
N CYS A 239 11.11 -9.52 2.29
CA CYS A 239 11.99 -8.37 2.50
C CYS A 239 12.53 -8.39 3.93
N TYR A 240 13.83 -8.15 4.09
CA TYR A 240 14.46 -7.90 5.38
C TYR A 240 15.28 -6.61 5.30
N THR A 241 15.02 -5.67 6.20
CA THR A 241 15.77 -4.41 6.30
C THR A 241 16.76 -4.48 7.45
N TYR A 242 18.04 -4.26 7.15
CA TYR A 242 19.10 -4.27 8.15
C TYR A 242 19.26 -2.91 8.83
N ASP A 243 19.97 -2.92 9.96
CA ASP A 243 20.35 -1.70 10.68
C ASP A 243 21.49 -0.99 9.94
N ALA A 244 21.12 -0.27 8.87
CA ALA A 244 22.03 0.51 8.01
C ALA A 244 21.64 1.99 8.04
N GLU A 245 22.39 2.89 7.39
CA GLU A 245 22.20 4.36 7.48
C GLU A 245 20.73 4.82 7.41
N HIS A 246 19.97 4.35 6.42
CA HIS A 246 18.56 4.70 6.21
C HIS A 246 17.55 3.63 6.65
N GLY A 247 18.02 2.47 7.10
CA GLY A 247 17.19 1.33 7.50
C GLY A 247 16.97 1.24 9.01
N TYR A 248 15.86 0.67 9.45
CA TYR A 248 15.66 0.28 10.84
C TYR A 248 15.34 -1.20 10.88
N ASP A 249 16.07 -1.95 11.69
CA ASP A 249 15.91 -3.39 11.80
C ASP A 249 14.95 -3.71 12.95
N ASP A 250 13.77 -4.19 12.61
CA ASP A 250 12.74 -4.61 13.58
C ASP A 250 12.80 -6.10 13.92
N GLY A 251 13.81 -6.82 13.41
CA GLY A 251 14.02 -8.25 13.64
C GLY A 251 13.03 -9.14 12.90
N SER A 252 12.36 -8.63 11.86
CA SER A 252 11.33 -9.36 11.11
C SER A 252 11.60 -9.43 9.61
N THR A 253 11.02 -10.44 8.96
CA THR A 253 10.90 -10.52 7.50
C THR A 253 9.49 -10.13 7.09
N SER A 254 9.35 -9.09 6.26
CA SER A 254 8.08 -8.78 5.61
C SER A 254 7.80 -9.84 4.56
N LEU A 255 6.74 -10.62 4.74
CA LEU A 255 6.27 -11.62 3.78
C LEU A 255 4.94 -11.17 3.19
N HIS A 256 4.87 -11.15 1.86
CA HIS A 256 3.64 -10.87 1.12
C HIS A 256 3.31 -12.02 0.17
N PHE A 257 2.02 -12.32 0.01
CA PHE A 257 1.49 -13.15 -1.06
C PHE A 257 0.57 -12.29 -1.93
N TYR A 258 0.71 -12.44 -3.24
CA TYR A 258 -0.06 -11.71 -4.24
C TYR A 258 -0.85 -12.68 -5.10
N ASN A 259 -2.15 -12.44 -5.18
CA ASN A 259 -3.01 -13.04 -6.19
C ASN A 259 -3.05 -12.12 -7.42
N LYS A 260 -2.22 -12.43 -8.42
CA LYS A 260 -2.10 -11.67 -9.67
C LYS A 260 -2.97 -12.25 -10.78
N ARG A 261 -3.94 -13.10 -10.47
CA ARG A 261 -4.88 -13.65 -11.47
C ARG A 261 -5.70 -12.54 -12.10
N GLU A 262 -6.04 -12.76 -13.36
CA GLU A 262 -6.96 -11.90 -14.08
C GLU A 262 -8.38 -12.48 -14.01
N TYR A 263 -9.35 -11.59 -13.82
CA TYR A 263 -10.76 -11.94 -13.64
C TYR A 263 -11.60 -11.20 -14.69
N ASP A 264 -11.47 -11.61 -15.95
CA ASP A 264 -12.10 -10.95 -17.11
C ASP A 264 -13.63 -10.79 -16.97
N SER A 265 -14.30 -11.66 -16.21
CA SER A 265 -15.74 -11.55 -15.94
C SER A 265 -16.14 -10.24 -15.25
N PHE A 266 -15.23 -9.59 -14.50
CA PHE A 266 -15.49 -8.28 -13.90
C PHE A 266 -15.53 -7.16 -14.95
N LEU A 267 -14.96 -7.39 -16.13
CA LEU A 267 -14.98 -6.44 -17.24
C LEU A 267 -16.32 -6.47 -18.00
N ASP A 268 -17.16 -7.48 -17.79
CA ASP A 268 -18.45 -7.60 -18.47
C ASP A 268 -19.44 -6.52 -18.03
N ASN A 269 -20.18 -5.97 -18.99
CA ASN A 269 -21.19 -4.95 -18.75
C ASN A 269 -22.36 -5.04 -19.73
N GLU A 270 -22.85 -6.26 -19.97
CA GLU A 270 -23.85 -6.55 -21.00
C GLU A 270 -25.11 -5.70 -20.88
N ALA A 271 -25.61 -5.52 -19.65
CA ALA A 271 -26.82 -4.74 -19.39
C ALA A 271 -26.70 -3.27 -19.86
N TYR A 272 -25.52 -2.66 -19.72
CA TYR A 272 -25.26 -1.33 -20.26
C TYR A 272 -25.01 -1.37 -21.76
N GLU A 273 -24.24 -2.33 -22.27
CA GLU A 273 -23.91 -2.47 -23.69
C GLU A 273 -25.16 -2.62 -24.58
N GLU A 274 -26.20 -3.29 -24.09
CA GLU A 274 -27.48 -3.43 -24.78
C GLU A 274 -28.18 -2.08 -25.00
N VAL A 275 -28.24 -1.26 -23.95
CA VAL A 275 -29.00 0.00 -23.94
C VAL A 275 -28.19 1.23 -24.35
N MET A 276 -26.86 1.13 -24.40
CA MET A 276 -26.02 2.31 -24.63
C MET A 276 -26.24 2.92 -26.01
N GLU A 277 -26.17 4.25 -26.07
CA GLU A 277 -26.20 5.02 -27.32
C GLU A 277 -24.97 5.92 -27.43
N LEU A 278 -24.22 5.79 -28.52
CA LEU A 278 -23.09 6.70 -28.78
C LEU A 278 -23.64 8.05 -29.29
N SER A 279 -23.78 9.01 -28.38
CA SER A 279 -24.28 10.35 -28.71
C SER A 279 -23.19 11.23 -29.31
N GLU A 280 -22.03 11.26 -28.67
CA GLU A 280 -20.86 12.05 -29.10
C GLU A 280 -19.57 11.29 -28.80
N PHE A 281 -18.52 11.52 -29.60
CA PHE A 281 -17.19 10.97 -29.39
C PHE A 281 -16.11 12.04 -29.60
N LEU A 282 -15.16 12.09 -28.68
CA LEU A 282 -13.97 12.95 -28.72
C LEU A 282 -12.72 12.07 -28.85
N PRO A 283 -12.24 11.79 -30.08
CA PRO A 283 -11.07 10.96 -30.32
C PRO A 283 -9.78 11.68 -29.94
N PHE A 284 -8.84 10.95 -29.36
CA PHE A 284 -7.47 11.42 -29.20
C PHE A 284 -6.59 11.04 -30.41
N PRO A 285 -5.66 11.91 -30.81
CA PRO A 285 -4.73 11.63 -31.91
C PRO A 285 -3.70 10.57 -31.54
N SER A 286 -3.39 10.43 -30.25
CA SER A 286 -2.50 9.41 -29.69
C SER A 286 -3.31 8.33 -28.99
N ARG A 287 -2.77 7.11 -29.00
CA ARG A 287 -3.31 6.02 -28.18
C ARG A 287 -2.81 6.19 -26.74
N LEU A 288 -3.74 6.40 -25.83
CA LEU A 288 -3.52 6.53 -24.39
C LEU A 288 -4.21 5.38 -23.68
N ASP A 289 -3.63 4.94 -22.56
CA ASP A 289 -4.27 3.94 -21.70
C ASP A 289 -4.72 4.57 -20.39
N LEU A 290 -5.72 3.93 -19.77
CA LEU A 290 -6.28 4.38 -18.50
C LEU A 290 -5.23 4.27 -17.39
N GLN A 291 -5.20 5.26 -16.50
CA GLN A 291 -4.39 5.24 -15.27
C GLN A 291 -5.06 4.46 -14.12
N VAL A 292 -6.16 3.77 -14.39
CA VAL A 292 -6.96 3.03 -13.42
C VAL A 292 -7.37 1.67 -13.98
N GLY A 293 -7.23 0.62 -13.17
CA GLY A 293 -7.62 -0.74 -13.53
C GLY A 293 -8.95 -1.17 -12.92
N TYR A 294 -9.49 -2.29 -13.40
CA TYR A 294 -10.74 -2.88 -12.87
C TYR A 294 -10.58 -3.47 -11.46
N LYS A 295 -9.34 -3.78 -11.06
CA LYS A 295 -9.01 -4.20 -9.71
C LYS A 295 -9.08 -3.03 -8.70
N ASP A 296 -8.96 -1.79 -9.18
CA ASP A 296 -9.09 -0.59 -8.36
C ASP A 296 -10.52 -0.04 -8.38
N ARG A 297 -11.25 -0.26 -9.48
CA ARG A 297 -12.58 0.30 -9.72
C ARG A 297 -13.49 -0.59 -10.53
N GLU A 298 -14.69 -0.83 -9.99
CA GLU A 298 -15.73 -1.60 -10.68
C GLU A 298 -16.24 -0.92 -11.96
N GLU A 299 -16.08 0.42 -12.09
CA GLU A 299 -16.48 1.18 -13.27
C GLU A 299 -15.60 0.93 -14.50
N VAL A 300 -14.44 0.30 -14.33
CA VAL A 300 -13.60 -0.11 -15.47
C VAL A 300 -14.13 -1.43 -16.02
N LYS A 301 -14.51 -1.40 -17.28
CA LYS A 301 -15.13 -2.50 -18.03
C LYS A 301 -14.39 -2.74 -19.33
N ARG A 302 -14.76 -3.79 -20.05
CA ARG A 302 -14.31 -3.98 -21.44
C ARG A 302 -14.81 -2.83 -22.29
N ILE A 303 -14.06 -2.48 -23.34
CA ILE A 303 -14.50 -1.44 -24.28
C ILE A 303 -15.79 -1.92 -24.96
N PRO A 304 -16.90 -1.15 -24.88
CA PRO A 304 -18.15 -1.59 -25.46
C PRO A 304 -18.05 -1.82 -26.98
N PRO A 305 -18.70 -2.87 -27.54
CA PRO A 305 -18.60 -3.18 -28.96
C PRO A 305 -18.96 -2.01 -29.89
N LYS A 306 -20.01 -1.25 -29.55
CA LYS A 306 -20.45 -0.06 -30.30
C LYS A 306 -19.37 1.02 -30.42
N ILE A 307 -18.47 1.15 -29.43
CA ILE A 307 -17.34 2.09 -29.49
C ILE A 307 -16.24 1.55 -30.41
N ARG A 308 -15.92 0.25 -30.30
CA ARG A 308 -14.92 -0.41 -31.15
C ARG A 308 -15.29 -0.36 -32.62
N GLU A 309 -16.57 -0.50 -32.95
CA GLU A 309 -17.07 -0.47 -34.34
C GLU A 309 -16.92 0.89 -35.01
N VAL A 310 -17.06 1.99 -34.27
CA VAL A 310 -17.08 3.35 -34.84
C VAL A 310 -15.65 3.89 -35.01
N GLU A 311 -14.75 3.63 -34.06
CA GLU A 311 -13.46 4.34 -33.97
C GLU A 311 -12.23 3.43 -33.98
N GLY A 312 -12.43 2.12 -34.06
CA GLY A 312 -11.37 1.14 -34.08
C GLY A 312 -10.58 1.16 -32.76
N ALA A 313 -9.26 1.32 -32.86
CA ALA A 313 -8.33 1.27 -31.74
C ALA A 313 -7.83 2.67 -31.31
N LYS A 314 -8.71 3.67 -31.30
CA LYS A 314 -8.40 5.02 -30.80
C LYS A 314 -8.88 5.17 -29.37
N SER A 315 -8.05 5.81 -28.56
CA SER A 315 -8.42 6.29 -27.23
C SER A 315 -9.22 7.58 -27.35
N GLY A 316 -9.98 7.92 -26.31
CA GLY A 316 -10.84 9.10 -26.33
C GLY A 316 -11.92 9.08 -25.28
N ILE A 317 -12.89 9.97 -25.45
CA ILE A 317 -14.02 10.15 -24.52
C ILE A 317 -15.31 10.02 -25.30
N TRP A 318 -16.26 9.24 -24.82
CA TRP A 318 -17.60 9.17 -25.40
C TRP A 318 -18.67 9.64 -24.42
N LEU A 319 -19.76 10.14 -24.97
CA LEU A 319 -20.95 10.50 -24.22
C LEU A 319 -22.12 9.62 -24.65
N ASP A 320 -22.83 9.09 -23.66
CA ASP A 320 -24.13 8.45 -23.81
C ASP A 320 -25.18 9.30 -23.08
N GLN A 321 -25.93 10.10 -23.84
CA GLN A 321 -26.99 10.93 -23.31
C GLN A 321 -28.22 10.12 -22.88
N ALA A 322 -28.46 8.95 -23.49
CA ALA A 322 -29.62 8.12 -23.20
C ALA A 322 -29.55 7.52 -21.78
N THR A 323 -28.35 7.12 -21.37
CA THR A 323 -28.09 6.57 -20.02
C THR A 323 -27.46 7.57 -19.06
N ASN A 324 -27.18 8.80 -19.52
CA ASN A 324 -26.47 9.85 -18.78
C ASN A 324 -25.10 9.40 -18.27
N LYS A 325 -24.35 8.70 -19.12
CA LYS A 325 -23.01 8.19 -18.82
C LYS A 325 -21.97 8.83 -19.73
N ILE A 326 -20.77 8.97 -19.20
CA ILE A 326 -19.57 9.32 -19.94
C ILE A 326 -18.61 8.16 -19.83
N GLY A 327 -17.87 7.88 -20.88
CA GLY A 327 -16.79 6.92 -20.77
C GLY A 327 -15.50 7.35 -21.43
N PHE A 328 -14.44 6.71 -20.97
CA PHE A 328 -13.07 6.97 -21.34
C PHE A 328 -12.48 5.68 -21.87
N VAL A 329 -12.16 5.64 -23.17
CA VAL A 329 -11.65 4.44 -23.83
C VAL A 329 -10.12 4.45 -23.82
N GLY A 330 -9.55 3.46 -23.16
CA GLY A 330 -8.12 3.18 -23.15
C GLY A 330 -7.70 2.25 -24.29
N LEU A 331 -6.65 1.45 -24.07
CA LEU A 331 -6.18 0.49 -25.05
C LEU A 331 -7.01 -0.81 -25.04
N GLU A 332 -7.25 -1.34 -23.85
CA GLU A 332 -7.90 -2.65 -23.66
C GLU A 332 -9.25 -2.54 -22.96
N THR A 333 -9.37 -1.61 -22.03
CA THR A 333 -10.53 -1.37 -21.18
C THR A 333 -11.08 0.03 -21.35
N ALA A 334 -12.23 0.28 -20.74
CA ALA A 334 -12.86 1.58 -20.70
C ALA A 334 -13.41 1.86 -19.31
N LEU A 335 -13.29 3.11 -18.85
CA LEU A 335 -13.92 3.57 -17.61
C LEU A 335 -15.28 4.18 -17.93
N ILE A 336 -16.32 3.78 -17.22
CA ILE A 336 -17.70 4.23 -17.48
C ILE A 336 -18.27 4.88 -16.22
N LEU A 337 -18.50 6.19 -16.25
CA LEU A 337 -18.95 6.97 -15.10
C LEU A 337 -20.35 7.55 -15.32
N ASP A 338 -21.09 7.72 -14.24
CA ASP A 338 -22.32 8.52 -14.26
C ASP A 338 -21.98 10.00 -14.39
N LEU A 339 -22.48 10.65 -15.43
CA LEU A 339 -22.19 12.07 -15.69
C LEU A 339 -22.70 12.99 -14.56
N ASP A 340 -23.76 12.58 -13.87
CA ASP A 340 -24.33 13.31 -12.74
C ASP A 340 -23.44 13.30 -11.50
N LYS A 341 -22.55 12.32 -11.35
CA LYS A 341 -21.61 12.27 -10.22
C LYS A 341 -20.42 13.21 -10.41
N ILE A 342 -20.14 13.60 -11.65
CA ILE A 342 -19.03 14.47 -12.01
C ILE A 342 -19.40 15.93 -11.75
N GLU A 343 -18.52 16.64 -11.04
CA GLU A 343 -18.59 18.07 -10.80
C GLU A 343 -17.95 18.84 -11.97
N ASN A 344 -16.69 18.52 -12.29
CA ASN A 344 -15.91 19.16 -13.35
C ASN A 344 -14.74 18.27 -13.79
N PHE A 345 -13.97 18.75 -14.77
CA PHE A 345 -12.72 18.15 -15.22
C PHE A 345 -11.56 19.13 -15.05
N THR A 346 -10.35 18.60 -14.88
CA THR A 346 -9.11 19.38 -14.85
C THR A 346 -8.09 18.76 -15.79
N PHE A 347 -7.41 19.60 -16.59
CA PHE A 347 -6.21 19.22 -17.34
C PHE A 347 -4.99 19.83 -16.65
N GLN A 348 -4.27 19.02 -15.88
CA GLN A 348 -3.11 19.49 -15.12
C GLN A 348 -1.84 19.30 -15.95
N ASN A 349 -1.21 20.40 -16.36
CA ASN A 349 0.11 20.37 -16.96
C ASN A 349 1.18 20.33 -15.85
N VAL A 350 2.12 19.38 -15.92
CA VAL A 350 3.21 19.20 -14.95
C VAL A 350 4.57 19.39 -15.62
N LEU A 351 5.38 20.26 -15.03
CA LEU A 351 6.73 20.59 -15.47
C LEU A 351 7.72 20.14 -14.39
N PRO A 352 8.31 18.93 -14.50
CA PRO A 352 9.26 18.43 -13.53
C PRO A 352 10.61 19.14 -13.64
N ALA A 353 11.34 19.22 -12.53
CA ALA A 353 12.71 19.76 -12.51
C ALA A 353 13.68 19.00 -13.43
N LYS A 354 13.41 17.71 -13.68
CA LYS A 354 14.17 16.86 -14.59
C LYS A 354 13.24 15.94 -15.39
N GLY A 355 13.51 15.82 -16.69
CA GLY A 355 12.75 14.93 -17.58
C GLY A 355 11.77 15.68 -18.48
N ALA A 356 11.03 14.93 -19.28
CA ALA A 356 9.91 15.47 -20.06
C ALA A 356 8.74 15.75 -19.11
N GLY A 357 8.06 16.88 -19.32
CA GLY A 357 6.81 17.14 -18.63
C GLY A 357 5.68 16.25 -19.13
N TYR A 358 4.57 16.27 -18.41
CA TYR A 358 3.37 15.52 -18.76
C TYR A 358 2.12 16.37 -18.50
N ALA A 359 0.97 15.87 -18.95
CA ALA A 359 -0.34 16.41 -18.64
C ALA A 359 -1.25 15.28 -18.17
N ASP A 360 -2.09 15.57 -17.19
CA ASP A 360 -3.09 14.62 -16.68
C ASP A 360 -4.51 15.11 -16.97
N LEU A 361 -5.37 14.18 -17.40
CA LEU A 361 -6.82 14.38 -17.43
C LEU A 361 -7.41 13.86 -16.11
N ILE A 362 -8.02 14.76 -15.35
CA ILE A 362 -8.56 14.49 -14.01
C ILE A 362 -10.08 14.71 -14.02
N VAL A 363 -10.82 13.77 -13.46
CA VAL A 363 -12.26 13.89 -13.18
C VAL A 363 -12.45 14.23 -11.71
N HIS A 364 -13.19 15.29 -11.41
CA HIS A 364 -13.56 15.65 -10.04
C HIS A 364 -15.02 15.27 -9.79
N PHE A 365 -15.27 14.50 -8.73
CA PHE A 365 -16.60 14.09 -8.31
C PHE A 365 -17.21 15.10 -7.34
N LYS A 366 -18.54 15.14 -7.27
CA LYS A 366 -19.28 15.98 -6.32
C LYS A 366 -18.97 15.66 -4.85
N THR A 367 -18.42 14.47 -4.57
CA THR A 367 -17.94 14.03 -3.25
C THR A 367 -16.61 14.66 -2.84
N LYS A 368 -15.97 15.46 -3.71
CA LYS A 368 -14.61 16.01 -3.57
C LYS A 368 -13.48 15.01 -3.79
N GLU A 369 -13.81 13.77 -4.09
CA GLU A 369 -12.86 12.79 -4.65
C GLU A 369 -12.50 13.17 -6.09
N TYR A 370 -11.36 12.67 -6.55
CA TYR A 370 -10.91 12.87 -7.93
C TYR A 370 -10.25 11.61 -8.48
N LEU A 371 -10.10 11.56 -9.80
CA LEU A 371 -9.51 10.43 -10.52
C LEU A 371 -8.65 10.90 -11.68
N TYR A 372 -7.41 10.40 -11.74
CA TYR A 372 -6.57 10.48 -12.92
C TYR A 372 -7.05 9.45 -13.95
N ILE A 373 -7.43 9.91 -15.13
CA ILE A 373 -7.95 9.04 -16.19
C ILE A 373 -6.86 8.69 -17.18
N PHE A 374 -6.17 9.70 -17.69
CA PHE A 374 -5.15 9.59 -18.73
C PHE A 374 -3.98 10.49 -18.41
N THR A 375 -2.78 10.04 -18.79
CA THR A 375 -1.56 10.85 -18.79
C THR A 375 -1.02 10.91 -20.22
N ALA A 376 -0.54 12.08 -20.63
CA ALA A 376 0.02 12.33 -21.96
C ALA A 376 1.15 13.38 -21.88
N ASP A 377 1.72 13.76 -23.03
CA ASP A 377 2.71 14.85 -23.09
C ASP A 377 2.13 16.18 -22.60
N THR A 378 2.97 17.07 -22.07
CA THR A 378 2.52 18.40 -21.61
C THR A 378 1.73 19.13 -22.70
N TYR A 379 0.64 19.78 -22.30
CA TYR A 379 -0.31 20.53 -23.13
C TYR A 379 -1.11 19.67 -24.13
N PHE A 380 -0.97 18.34 -24.10
CA PHE A 380 -1.71 17.46 -25.00
C PHE A 380 -3.23 17.64 -24.87
N PHE A 381 -3.72 17.77 -23.63
CA PHE A 381 -5.14 17.80 -23.36
C PHE A 381 -5.81 19.16 -23.62
N ASP A 382 -5.06 20.27 -23.59
CA ASP A 382 -5.59 21.64 -23.67
C ASP A 382 -6.56 21.84 -24.86
N GLN A 383 -6.25 21.24 -26.01
CA GLN A 383 -7.08 21.31 -27.22
C GLN A 383 -8.47 20.68 -27.06
N PHE A 384 -8.66 19.79 -26.10
CA PHE A 384 -9.92 19.08 -25.84
C PHE A 384 -10.82 19.78 -24.83
N ALA A 385 -10.37 20.87 -24.21
CA ALA A 385 -11.11 21.49 -23.10
C ALA A 385 -12.47 22.02 -23.58
N HIS A 386 -12.47 22.88 -24.60
CA HIS A 386 -13.71 23.43 -25.13
C HIS A 386 -14.65 22.36 -25.74
N PRO A 387 -14.17 21.39 -26.56
CA PRO A 387 -14.99 20.26 -26.99
C PRO A 387 -15.61 19.47 -25.83
N LEU A 388 -14.85 19.17 -24.78
CA LEU A 388 -15.33 18.42 -23.63
C LEU A 388 -16.39 19.21 -22.84
N GLU A 389 -16.22 20.53 -22.66
CA GLU A 389 -17.24 21.40 -22.05
C GLU A 389 -18.53 21.42 -22.86
N LEU A 390 -18.43 21.52 -24.18
CA LEU A 390 -19.61 21.50 -25.06
C LEU A 390 -20.33 20.15 -25.01
N MET A 391 -19.58 19.05 -25.02
CA MET A 391 -20.13 17.69 -24.98
C MET A 391 -20.82 17.43 -23.64
N THR A 392 -20.18 17.74 -22.51
CA THR A 392 -20.64 17.32 -21.17
C THR A 392 -21.48 18.36 -20.43
N LYS A 393 -21.44 19.63 -20.87
CA LYS A 393 -21.97 20.80 -20.13
C LYS A 393 -21.38 20.96 -18.72
N LYS A 394 -20.20 20.38 -18.47
CA LYS A 394 -19.40 20.58 -17.25
C LYS A 394 -18.23 21.50 -17.57
N SER A 395 -17.74 22.25 -16.59
CA SER A 395 -16.55 23.08 -16.76
C SER A 395 -15.29 22.22 -16.87
N VAL A 396 -14.32 22.67 -17.67
CA VAL A 396 -12.98 22.07 -17.76
C VAL A 396 -11.95 23.14 -17.38
N ALA A 397 -11.22 22.92 -16.29
CA ALA A 397 -10.19 23.81 -15.82
C ALA A 397 -8.81 23.44 -16.40
N ILE A 398 -8.03 24.44 -16.79
CA ILE A 398 -6.60 24.31 -17.10
C ILE A 398 -5.86 25.25 -16.13
N PRO A 399 -5.44 24.78 -14.96
CA PRO A 399 -4.68 25.59 -14.02
C PRO A 399 -3.30 25.96 -14.57
N GLU A 400 -2.61 26.87 -13.87
CA GLU A 400 -1.20 27.12 -14.15
C GLU A 400 -0.39 25.81 -14.03
N ALA A 401 0.62 25.67 -14.89
CA ALA A 401 1.45 24.49 -14.89
C ALA A 401 2.10 24.26 -13.52
N TYR A 402 1.97 23.06 -12.99
CA TYR A 402 2.54 22.68 -11.71
C TYR A 402 4.03 22.37 -11.89
N TYR A 403 4.88 23.11 -11.18
CA TYR A 403 6.30 22.85 -11.13
C TYR A 403 6.57 21.78 -10.08
N ASN A 404 6.89 20.57 -10.55
CA ASN A 404 7.29 19.48 -9.68
C ASN A 404 8.80 19.60 -9.44
N CYS A 405 9.16 20.39 -8.42
CA CYS A 405 10.54 20.78 -8.11
C CYS A 405 11.33 19.70 -7.38
#